data_AF-A0A5J4P7H9-F1
#
_entry.id   AF-A0A5J4P7H9-F1
#
_cell.length_a   1.000
_cell.length_b   1.000
_cell.length_c   1.000
_cell.angle_alpha   90.00
_cell.angle_beta   90.00
_cell.angle_gamma   90.00
#
_symmetry.space_group_name_H-M   'P 1'
#
loop_
_entity.id
_entity.type
_entity.pdbx_description
1 polymer ?
#
loop_
_entity_poly.entity_id
_entity_poly.type
_entity_poly.pdbx_seq_one_letter_code
_entity_poly.pdbx_strand_id
1 'polypeptide(L)' 'HAAENFAIVRKIALNLLKKDCGKESLRSKRLKAGWNKEYLIDLFKL' A
#
# COMPACT_ATOMS: atom_id res chain seq x y z
N HIS A 1 12.59 -6.19 18.35
CA HIS A 1 12.73 -6.45 16.89
C HIS A 1 11.41 -6.49 16.12
N ALA A 2 10.33 -7.15 16.59
CA ALA A 2 9.08 -7.25 15.82
C ALA A 2 8.42 -5.90 15.43
N ALA A 3 8.41 -4.91 16.33
CA ALA A 3 7.83 -3.58 16.05
C ALA A 3 8.61 -2.82 14.97
N GLU A 4 9.95 -2.96 14.96
CA GLU A 4 10.84 -2.34 13.97
C GLU A 4 10.63 -2.96 12.59
N ASN A 5 10.57 -4.30 12.52
CA ASN A 5 10.25 -5.03 11.29
C ASN A 5 8.89 -4.56 10.73
N PHE A 6 7.88 -4.42 11.58
CA PHE A 6 6.57 -3.94 11.15
C PHE A 6 6.58 -2.48 10.67
N ALA A 7 7.38 -1.63 11.30
CA ALA A 7 7.57 -0.25 10.86
C ALA A 7 8.19 -0.18 9.45
N ILE A 8 9.18 -1.03 9.16
CA ILE A 8 9.80 -1.16 7.84
C ILE A 8 8.76 -1.59 6.80
N VAL A 9 7.98 -2.65 7.08
CA VAL A 9 6.92 -3.13 6.18
C VAL A 9 5.88 -2.04 5.91
N ARG A 10 5.44 -1.30 6.92
CA ARG A 10 4.54 -0.15 6.75
C ARG A 10 5.13 0.91 5.82
N LYS A 11 6.42 1.23 5.99
CA LYS A 11 7.10 2.23 5.15
C LYS A 11 7.14 1.80 3.70
N ILE A 12 7.43 0.52 3.43
CA ILE A 12 7.40 -0.08 2.09
C ILE A 12 5.99 0.04 1.49
N ALA A 13 4.96 -0.40 2.22
CA ALA A 13 3.57 -0.34 1.76
C ALA A 13 3.12 1.11 1.44
N LEU A 14 3.49 2.08 2.29
CA LEU A 14 3.16 3.48 2.04
C LEU A 14 3.87 4.05 0.80
N ASN A 15 5.11 3.65 0.55
CA ASN A 15 5.85 4.09 -0.63
C ASN A 15 5.23 3.54 -1.92
N LEU A 16 4.79 2.28 -1.91
CA LEU A 16 4.06 1.69 -3.05
C LEU A 16 2.76 2.45 -3.33
N LEU A 17 1.96 2.73 -2.30
CA LEU A 17 0.70 3.49 -2.44
C LEU A 17 0.91 4.93 -2.92
N LYS A 18 2.08 5.53 -2.66
CA LYS A 18 2.43 6.87 -3.15
C LYS A 18 2.87 6.88 -4.61
N LYS A 19 3.43 5.77 -5.12
CA LYS A 19 3.83 5.62 -6.52
C LYS A 19 2.64 5.43 -7.46
N ASP A 20 1.54 4.89 -6.95
CA ASP A 20 0.27 4.81 -7.68
C ASP A 20 -0.22 6.24 -8.04
N CYS A 21 -0.37 6.54 -9.33
CA CYS A 21 -0.80 7.85 -9.84
C CYS A 21 -2.34 8.07 -9.81
N GLY A 22 -3.09 7.27 -9.06
CA GLY A 22 -4.53 7.43 -8.93
C GLY A 22 -4.94 8.73 -8.23
N LYS A 23 -6.08 9.30 -8.63
CA LYS A 23 -6.71 10.51 -8.05
C LYS A 23 -7.23 10.30 -6.61
N GLU A 24 -7.23 9.06 -6.12
CA GLU A 24 -7.72 8.71 -4.79
C GLU A 24 -6.76 9.21 -3.69
N SER A 25 -7.32 9.56 -2.52
CA SER A 25 -6.51 9.86 -1.35
C SER A 25 -5.71 8.64 -0.88
N LEU A 26 -4.57 8.84 -0.20
CA LEU A 26 -3.81 7.73 0.40
C LEU A 26 -4.66 6.85 1.34
N ARG A 27 -5.62 7.45 2.05
CA ARG A 27 -6.56 6.73 2.92
C ARG A 27 -7.44 5.79 2.11
N SER A 28 -7.99 6.28 1.00
CA SER A 28 -8.84 5.51 0.08
C SER A 28 -8.06 4.38 -0.57
N LYS A 29 -6.85 4.65 -1.08
CA LYS A 29 -5.98 3.62 -1.67
C LYS A 29 -5.63 2.50 -0.68
N ARG A 30 -5.32 2.85 0.57
CA ARG A 30 -5.07 1.86 1.63
C ARG A 30 -6.30 1.03 1.94
N LEU A 31 -7.49 1.64 1.99
CA LEU A 31 -8.74 0.92 2.19
C LEU A 31 -8.99 -0.04 1.02
N LYS A 32 -8.87 0.45 -0.22
CA LYS A 32 -9.03 -0.33 -1.44
C LYS A 32 -8.06 -1.51 -1.50
N ALA A 33 -6.78 -1.32 -1.18
CA ALA A 33 -5.80 -2.39 -1.10
C ALA A 33 -6.12 -3.45 -0.03
N GLY A 34 -6.85 -3.08 1.02
CA GLY A 34 -7.31 -4.02 2.04
C GLY A 34 -8.51 -4.87 1.64
N TRP A 35 -9.34 -4.40 0.69
CA TRP A 35 -10.61 -5.06 0.33
C TRP A 35 -10.69 -5.53 -1.12
N ASN A 36 -9.82 -5.03 -2.00
CA ASN A 36 -9.77 -5.38 -3.41
C ASN A 36 -8.44 -6.09 -3.72
N LYS A 37 -8.53 -7.41 -3.91
CA LYS A 37 -7.39 -8.28 -4.20
C LYS A 37 -6.74 -7.96 -5.54
N GLU A 38 -7.51 -7.60 -6.56
CA GLU A 38 -6.97 -7.27 -7.89
C GLU A 38 -6.15 -5.99 -7.83
N TYR A 39 -6.65 -4.96 -7.14
CA TYR A 39 -5.93 -3.72 -6.89
C TYR A 39 -4.64 -3.96 -6.10
N LEU A 40 -4.68 -4.84 -5.09
CA LEU A 40 -3.49 -5.22 -4.33
C LEU A 40 -2.44 -5.91 -5.23
N ILE A 41 -2.87 -6.83 -6.09
CA ILE A 41 -1.99 -7.52 -7.04
C ILE A 41 -1.36 -6.52 -8.01
N ASP A 42 -2.14 -5.58 -8.55
CA ASP A 42 -1.62 -4.52 -9.43
C ASP A 42 -0.59 -3.63 -8.72
N LEU A 43 -0.83 -3.30 -7.45
CA LEU A 43 0.11 -2.52 -6.64
C LEU A 43 1.47 -3.22 -6.47
N PHE A 44 1.50 -4.55 -6.48
CA PHE A 44 2.73 -5.35 -6.39
C PHE A 44 3.39 -5.65 -7.73
N LYS A 45 2.69 -5.46 -8.85
CA LYS A 45 3.23 -5.66 -10.21
C LYS A 45 4.01 -4.46 -10.74
N LEU A 46 3.90 -3.31 -10.07
CA LEU A 46 4.60 -2.06 -10.36
C LEU A 46 6.13 -2.17 -10.27
#